data_AF-A0A9D4WXA7-F1
#
_entry.id   AF-A0A9D4WXA7-F1
#
_cell.length_a   1.000
_cell.length_b   1.000
_cell.length_c   1.000
_cell.angle_alpha   90.00
_cell.angle_beta   90.00
_cell.angle_gamma   90.00
#
_symmetry.space_group_name_H-M   'P 1'
#
loop_
_entity.id
_entity.type
_entity.pdbx_description
1 polymer ?
#
loop_
_entity_poly.entity_id
_entity_poly.type
_entity_poly.pdbx_seq_one_letter_code
_entity_poly.pdbx_strand_id
1 'polypeptide(L)'
;MGKLINLRHLDISNTALREMPVQIAKLKNLHTLSDFVVSKHNDGLNIAELGKLPHLQGKLSISQLQNVNDPVEVDRANIKMKEQIDELALEWDCGSTFLDSQIQSVVLEHLQPSINLKSLTIKGYGGISFPNWLRDFLFSNMVYMKISNCENC
;
A
#
# COMPACT_ATOMS: atom_id res chain seq x y z
N MET A 1 -5.58 17.13 -11.68
CA MET A 1 -4.23 16.89 -11.10
C MET A 1 -3.13 16.68 -12.12
N GLY A 2 -3.33 15.96 -13.23
CA GLY A 2 -2.25 15.59 -14.16
C GLY A 2 -1.48 16.71 -14.89
N LYS A 3 -1.78 17.99 -14.64
CA LYS A 3 -0.99 19.14 -15.13
C LYS A 3 0.10 19.57 -14.14
N LEU A 4 0.07 19.06 -12.90
CA LEU A 4 0.99 19.43 -11.82
C LEU A 4 2.29 18.61 -11.89
N ILE A 5 2.93 18.55 -13.06
CA ILE A 5 4.08 17.64 -13.32
C ILE A 5 5.32 17.89 -12.44
N ASN A 6 5.40 19.07 -11.81
CA ASN A 6 6.47 19.45 -10.89
C ASN A 6 6.08 19.23 -9.41
N LEU A 7 4.88 18.72 -9.12
CA LEU A 7 4.44 18.46 -7.75
C LEU A 7 5.31 17.37 -7.13
N ARG A 8 5.86 17.68 -5.95
CA ARG A 8 6.70 16.76 -5.17
C ARG A 8 6.01 16.23 -3.92
N HIS A 9 5.05 16.97 -3.39
CA HIS A 9 4.42 16.64 -2.12
C HIS A 9 2.91 16.75 -2.27
N LEU A 10 2.22 15.64 -2.03
CA LEU A 10 0.77 15.58 -1.98
C LEU A 10 0.36 14.93 -0.66
N ASP A 11 -0.11 15.76 0.25
CA ASP A 11 -0.71 15.30 1.51
C ASP A 11 -2.23 15.40 1.38
N ILE A 12 -2.87 14.25 1.47
CA ILE A 12 -4.32 14.04 1.47
C ILE A 12 -4.75 13.25 2.72
N SER A 13 -3.91 13.26 3.76
CA SER A 13 -4.23 12.64 5.03
C SER A 13 -5.47 13.30 5.64
N ASN A 14 -6.26 12.52 6.38
CA ASN A 14 -7.51 12.96 6.99
C ASN A 14 -8.59 13.44 6.00
N THR A 15 -8.49 13.05 4.73
CA THR A 15 -9.57 13.25 3.76
C THR A 15 -10.52 12.05 3.76
N ALA A 16 -11.79 12.29 3.43
CA ALA A 16 -12.77 11.21 3.23
C ALA A 16 -12.70 10.64 1.80
N LEU A 17 -11.51 10.65 1.19
CA LEU A 17 -11.33 10.27 -0.22
C LEU A 17 -11.55 8.77 -0.40
N ARG A 18 -12.55 8.40 -1.19
CA ARG A 18 -12.88 6.99 -1.48
C ARG A 18 -12.24 6.46 -2.76
N GLU A 19 -11.85 7.37 -3.66
CA GLU A 19 -11.20 7.05 -4.93
C GLU A 19 -10.21 8.14 -5.30
N MET A 20 -9.12 7.75 -5.94
CA MET A 20 -8.10 8.67 -6.41
C MET A 20 -8.18 8.90 -7.92
N PRO A 21 -7.97 10.13 -8.39
CA PRO A 21 -7.91 10.41 -9.81
C PRO A 21 -6.71 9.69 -10.44
N VAL A 22 -6.95 8.92 -11.50
CA VAL A 22 -5.91 8.17 -12.24
C VAL A 22 -4.75 9.04 -12.73
N GLN A 23 -4.96 10.35 -12.87
CA GLN A 23 -3.92 11.28 -13.28
C GLN A 23 -2.81 11.45 -12.24
N ILE A 24 -2.95 10.95 -11.01
CA ILE A 24 -1.86 10.91 -10.01
C ILE A 24 -0.67 10.08 -10.52
N ALA A 25 -0.92 9.01 -11.28
CA ALA A 25 0.13 8.20 -11.88
C ALA A 25 0.99 8.96 -12.92
N LYS A 26 0.58 10.17 -13.32
CA LYS A 26 1.37 11.06 -14.20
C LYS A 26 2.39 11.90 -13.42
N LEU A 27 2.29 11.97 -12.09
CA LEU A 27 3.12 12.80 -11.22
C LEU A 27 4.44 12.07 -10.88
N LYS A 28 5.26 11.78 -11.90
CA LYS A 28 6.48 10.95 -11.74
C LYS A 28 7.51 11.51 -10.76
N ASN A 29 7.50 12.83 -10.52
CA ASN A 29 8.40 13.52 -9.59
C ASN A 29 7.84 13.62 -8.15
N LEU A 30 6.77 12.90 -7.84
CA LEU A 30 6.17 12.91 -6.52
C LEU A 30 7.08 12.16 -5.53
N HIS A 31 7.46 12.89 -4.47
CA HIS A 31 8.31 12.40 -3.39
C HIS A 31 7.48 12.00 -2.17
N THR A 32 6.42 12.73 -1.82
CA THR A 32 5.54 12.32 -0.73
C THR A 32 4.10 12.21 -1.22
N LEU A 33 3.46 11.10 -0.85
CA LEU A 33 2.05 10.82 -1.06
C LEU A 33 1.52 10.19 0.23
N SER A 34 0.67 10.90 0.96
CA SER A 34 0.19 10.40 2.26
C SER A 34 -0.67 9.14 2.12
N ASP A 35 -1.53 9.07 1.10
CA ASP A 35 -2.51 8.01 0.91
C ASP A 35 -2.59 7.58 -0.55
N PHE A 36 -2.71 6.28 -0.78
CA PHE A 36 -2.99 5.65 -2.07
C PHE A 36 -4.23 4.76 -1.91
N VAL A 37 -5.30 5.07 -2.64
CA VAL A 37 -6.58 4.35 -2.56
C VAL A 37 -6.73 3.47 -3.79
N VAL A 38 -6.70 2.15 -3.60
CA VAL A 38 -6.86 1.18 -4.69
C VAL A 38 -8.31 1.16 -5.16
N SER A 39 -8.54 1.41 -6.44
CA SER A 39 -9.89 1.37 -7.02
C SER A 39 -10.39 -0.06 -7.22
N LYS A 40 -11.69 -0.29 -7.01
CA LYS A 40 -12.37 -1.54 -7.45
C LYS A 40 -12.66 -1.55 -8.96
N HIS A 41 -12.70 -0.37 -9.57
CA HIS A 41 -13.08 -0.18 -10.96
C HIS A 41 -11.87 -0.34 -11.88
N ASN A 42 -12.04 -1.05 -13.00
CA ASN A 42 -10.98 -1.33 -13.97
C ASN A 42 -10.39 -0.06 -14.63
N ASP A 43 -11.15 1.03 -14.68
CA ASP A 43 -10.74 2.35 -15.18
C ASP A 43 -10.20 3.28 -14.08
N GLY A 44 -10.16 2.82 -12.83
CA GLY A 44 -9.63 3.56 -11.69
C GLY A 44 -8.14 3.30 -11.42
N LEU A 45 -7.66 3.84 -10.31
CA LEU A 45 -6.25 3.75 -9.94
C LEU A 45 -5.93 2.37 -9.34
N ASN A 46 -5.32 1.51 -10.16
CA ASN A 46 -4.86 0.18 -9.77
C ASN A 46 -3.55 0.25 -8.95
N ILE A 47 -3.30 -0.72 -8.07
CA ILE A 47 -2.08 -0.78 -7.26
C ILE A 47 -0.78 -0.78 -8.08
N ALA A 48 -0.78 -1.39 -9.27
CA ALA A 48 0.36 -1.40 -10.19
C ALA A 48 0.80 0.03 -10.60
N GLU A 49 -0.10 1.01 -10.53
CA GLU A 49 0.21 2.41 -10.85
C GLU A 49 1.17 3.05 -9.83
N LEU A 50 1.29 2.52 -8.60
CA LEU A 50 2.36 2.91 -7.66
C LEU A 50 3.76 2.68 -8.23
N GLY A 51 3.91 1.74 -9.16
CA GLY A 51 5.17 1.51 -9.87
C GLY A 51 5.64 2.73 -10.67
N LYS A 52 4.72 3.64 -11.04
CA LYS A 52 5.03 4.87 -11.79
C LYS A 52 5.49 6.03 -10.90
N LEU A 53 5.53 5.85 -9.58
CA LEU A 53 5.94 6.84 -8.59
C LEU A 53 7.24 6.37 -7.88
N PRO A 54 8.40 6.40 -8.56
CA PRO A 54 9.62 5.78 -8.04
C PRO A 54 10.29 6.56 -6.90
N HIS A 55 9.98 7.85 -6.74
CA HIS A 55 10.64 8.74 -5.78
C HIS A 55 9.92 8.84 -4.43
N LEU A 56 8.89 8.02 -4.20
CA LEU A 56 8.13 8.05 -2.96
C LEU A 56 9.02 7.76 -1.75
N GLN A 57 8.85 8.57 -0.71
CA GLN A 57 9.62 8.54 0.52
C GLN A 57 8.77 8.93 1.73
N GLY A 58 9.26 8.60 2.91
CA GLY A 58 8.60 8.84 4.19
C GLY A 58 7.40 7.92 4.39
N LYS A 59 6.28 8.51 4.79
CA LYS A 59 5.04 7.79 5.11
C LYS A 59 4.15 7.60 3.88
N LEU A 60 3.68 6.37 3.69
CA LEU A 60 2.67 6.00 2.70
C LEU A 60 1.58 5.13 3.35
N SER A 61 0.32 5.51 3.17
CA SER A 61 -0.83 4.63 3.44
C SER A 61 -1.37 4.07 2.14
N ILE A 62 -1.65 2.76 2.09
CA ILE A 62 -2.31 2.09 0.97
C ILE A 62 -3.60 1.49 1.50
N SER A 63 -4.72 1.95 0.97
CA SER A 63 -6.05 1.57 1.44
C SER A 63 -6.88 0.90 0.34
N GLN A 64 -7.95 0.23 0.77
CA GLN A 64 -8.84 -0.55 -0.08
C GLN A 64 -8.15 -1.73 -0.76
N LEU A 65 -7.19 -2.36 -0.07
CA LEU A 65 -6.41 -3.49 -0.59
C LEU A 65 -7.24 -4.73 -0.93
N GLN A 66 -8.47 -4.85 -0.42
CA GLN A 66 -9.41 -5.90 -0.85
C GLN A 66 -9.82 -5.80 -2.32
N ASN A 67 -9.56 -4.66 -2.98
CA ASN A 67 -9.82 -4.47 -4.41
C ASN A 67 -8.74 -5.11 -5.30
N VAL A 68 -7.64 -5.61 -4.73
CA VAL A 68 -6.57 -6.29 -5.48
C VAL A 68 -6.97 -7.75 -5.71
N ASN A 69 -7.32 -8.08 -6.96
CA ASN A 69 -7.72 -9.43 -7.34
C ASN A 69 -6.56 -10.28 -7.89
N ASP A 70 -5.51 -9.63 -8.41
CA ASP A 70 -4.35 -10.30 -8.99
C ASP A 70 -3.05 -9.88 -8.25
N PRO A 71 -2.43 -10.81 -7.50
CA PRO A 71 -1.17 -10.54 -6.82
C PRO A 71 -0.01 -10.11 -7.73
N VAL A 72 -0.08 -10.41 -9.05
CA VAL A 72 0.92 -9.94 -10.02
C VAL A 72 0.91 -8.42 -10.17
N GLU A 73 -0.23 -7.77 -9.91
CA GLU A 73 -0.33 -6.31 -9.93
C GLU A 73 0.42 -5.66 -8.76
N VAL A 74 0.50 -6.37 -7.63
CA VAL A 74 1.24 -5.93 -6.45
C VAL A 74 2.74 -5.88 -6.74
N ASP A 75 3.27 -6.86 -7.46
CA ASP A 75 4.68 -6.89 -7.85
C ASP A 75 5.06 -5.66 -8.69
N ARG A 76 4.14 -5.19 -9.55
CA ARG A 76 4.32 -4.00 -10.37
C ARG A 76 4.32 -2.71 -9.55
N ALA A 77 3.68 -2.69 -8.38
CA ALA A 77 3.74 -1.57 -7.46
C ALA A 77 5.16 -1.36 -6.93
N ASN A 78 5.98 -2.42 -6.91
CA ASN A 78 7.40 -2.40 -6.60
C ASN A 78 7.73 -1.62 -5.31
N ILE A 79 7.02 -1.96 -4.22
CA ILE A 79 7.18 -1.32 -2.91
C ILE A 79 8.58 -1.60 -2.33
N LYS A 80 9.10 -2.80 -2.54
CA LYS A 80 10.44 -3.23 -2.14
C LYS A 80 11.57 -2.29 -2.59
N MET A 81 11.45 -1.71 -3.79
CA MET A 81 12.47 -0.80 -4.34
C MET A 81 12.28 0.66 -3.91
N LYS A 82 11.23 0.99 -3.17
CA LYS A 82 11.00 2.34 -2.61
C LYS A 82 11.71 2.45 -1.26
N GLU A 83 13.03 2.40 -1.30
CA GLU A 83 13.92 2.31 -0.11
C GLU A 83 13.81 3.49 0.86
N GLN A 84 13.23 4.60 0.41
CA GLN A 84 13.05 5.82 1.20
C GLN A 84 11.69 5.85 1.93
N ILE A 85 10.82 4.86 1.73
CA ILE A 85 9.62 4.68 2.55
C ILE A 85 10.04 4.02 3.87
N ASP A 86 9.83 4.73 4.99
CA ASP A 86 10.14 4.22 6.32
C ASP A 86 8.90 4.02 7.21
N GLU A 87 7.73 4.50 6.78
CA GLU A 87 6.44 4.18 7.39
C GLU A 87 5.42 3.72 6.35
N LEU A 88 4.84 2.53 6.56
CA LEU A 88 3.85 1.94 5.66
C LEU A 88 2.59 1.56 6.44
N ALA A 89 1.44 2.01 5.97
CA ALA A 89 0.14 1.55 6.44
C ALA A 89 -0.57 0.79 5.32
N LEU A 90 -1.07 -0.41 5.63
CA LEU A 90 -1.78 -1.30 4.72
C LEU A 90 -3.18 -1.54 5.28
N GLU A 91 -4.21 -1.08 4.55
CA GLU A 91 -5.59 -1.07 5.02
C GLU A 91 -6.54 -1.81 4.07
N TRP A 92 -7.30 -2.74 4.65
CA TRP A 92 -8.43 -3.42 4.04
C TRP A 92 -9.74 -2.91 4.63
N ASP A 93 -10.83 -3.01 3.87
CA ASP A 93 -12.18 -2.71 4.35
C ASP A 93 -12.66 -3.76 5.36
N CYS A 94 -12.98 -3.32 6.57
CA CYS A 94 -13.46 -4.18 7.66
C CYS A 94 -14.90 -4.70 7.42
N GLY A 95 -15.62 -4.16 6.43
CA GLY A 95 -17.03 -4.50 6.15
C GLY A 95 -17.27 -5.44 4.97
N SER A 96 -16.26 -5.70 4.13
CA SER A 96 -16.40 -6.68 3.05
C SER A 96 -16.35 -8.09 3.63
N THR A 97 -17.35 -8.92 3.32
CA THR A 97 -17.30 -10.37 3.59
C THR A 97 -15.94 -10.89 3.13
N PHE A 98 -15.17 -11.50 4.04
CA PHE A 98 -13.79 -11.99 3.87
C PHE A 98 -13.67 -13.16 2.89
N LEU A 99 -14.41 -13.11 1.78
CA LEU A 99 -14.58 -14.18 0.80
C LEU A 99 -13.24 -14.63 0.20
N ASP A 100 -12.22 -13.78 0.28
CA ASP A 100 -10.92 -13.98 -0.35
C ASP A 100 -9.74 -13.90 0.63
N SER A 101 -9.89 -14.45 1.85
CA SER A 101 -8.82 -14.51 2.86
C SER A 101 -7.49 -15.06 2.31
N GLN A 102 -7.55 -16.07 1.44
CA GLN A 102 -6.38 -16.61 0.75
C GLN A 102 -5.69 -15.57 -0.15
N ILE A 103 -6.46 -14.80 -0.94
CA ILE A 103 -5.91 -13.76 -1.82
C ILE A 103 -5.29 -12.66 -0.97
N GLN A 104 -5.95 -12.23 0.12
CA GLN A 104 -5.38 -11.22 1.02
C GLN A 104 -4.03 -11.65 1.58
N SER A 105 -3.86 -12.93 1.95
CA SER A 105 -2.54 -13.47 2.35
C SER A 105 -1.49 -13.38 1.26
N VAL A 106 -1.83 -13.70 0.01
CA VAL A 106 -0.88 -13.57 -1.11
C VAL A 106 -0.57 -12.10 -1.40
N VAL A 107 -1.57 -11.21 -1.36
CA VAL A 107 -1.37 -9.76 -1.54
C VAL A 107 -0.44 -9.20 -0.47
N LEU A 108 -0.64 -9.55 0.80
CA LEU A 108 0.23 -9.09 1.89
C LEU A 108 1.66 -9.67 1.79
N GLU A 109 1.82 -10.90 1.29
CA GLU A 109 3.14 -11.47 0.97
C GLU A 109 3.86 -10.67 -0.11
N HIS A 110 3.17 -10.31 -1.21
CA HIS A 110 3.76 -9.57 -2.33
C HIS A 110 3.96 -8.06 -2.04
N LEU A 111 3.26 -7.51 -1.04
CA LEU A 111 3.46 -6.15 -0.55
C LEU A 111 4.77 -5.96 0.24
N GLN A 112 5.72 -6.89 0.11
CA GLN A 112 7.02 -6.86 0.78
C GLN A 112 7.66 -5.45 0.70
N PRO A 113 7.85 -4.77 1.84
CA PRO A 113 8.48 -3.47 1.87
C PRO A 113 10.00 -3.58 1.72
N SER A 114 10.67 -2.44 1.58
CA SER A 114 12.13 -2.38 1.71
C SER A 114 12.56 -2.76 3.13
N ILE A 115 13.76 -3.33 3.27
CA ILE A 115 14.39 -3.66 4.56
C ILE A 115 14.65 -2.42 5.44
N ASN A 116 14.52 -1.22 4.88
CA ASN A 116 14.66 0.06 5.59
C ASN A 116 13.38 0.48 6.35
N LEU A 117 12.27 -0.26 6.19
CA LEU A 117 11.01 0.07 6.84
C LEU A 117 11.18 0.08 8.38
N LYS A 118 10.73 1.15 9.02
CA LYS A 118 10.79 1.32 10.49
C LYS A 118 9.44 1.06 11.16
N SER A 119 8.36 1.39 10.47
CA SER A 119 7.00 1.34 11.00
C SER A 119 6.04 0.66 10.04
N LEU A 120 5.31 -0.33 10.53
CA LEU A 120 4.27 -1.01 9.77
C LEU A 120 2.94 -0.95 10.51
N THR A 121 1.89 -0.54 9.80
CA THR A 121 0.50 -0.66 10.27
C THR A 121 -0.26 -1.59 9.34
N ILE A 122 -0.94 -2.59 9.90
CA ILE A 122 -1.86 -3.47 9.19
C ILE A 122 -3.25 -3.31 9.82
N LYS A 123 -4.26 -3.02 9.00
CA LYS A 123 -5.61 -2.79 9.48
C LYS A 123 -6.65 -3.46 8.58
N GLY A 124 -7.65 -4.10 9.20
CA GLY A 124 -8.74 -4.74 8.45
C GLY A 124 -8.35 -6.04 7.76
N TYR A 125 -7.13 -6.55 8.01
CA TYR A 125 -6.60 -7.71 7.30
C TYR A 125 -7.34 -8.99 7.71
N GLY A 126 -7.96 -9.66 6.75
CA GLY A 126 -8.73 -10.89 6.95
C GLY A 126 -8.06 -12.15 6.41
N GLY A 127 -6.80 -12.07 5.99
CA GLY A 127 -6.09 -13.24 5.49
C GLY A 127 -5.74 -14.26 6.57
N ILE A 128 -5.40 -15.48 6.15
CA ILE A 128 -5.22 -16.64 7.03
C ILE A 128 -3.83 -16.73 7.68
N SER A 129 -2.86 -15.92 7.24
CA SER A 129 -1.49 -15.95 7.74
C SER A 129 -0.74 -14.67 7.43
N PHE A 130 0.07 -14.21 8.39
CA PHE A 130 1.06 -13.17 8.14
C PHE A 130 2.19 -13.64 7.21
N PRO A 131 2.76 -12.72 6.43
CA PRO A 131 3.76 -13.03 5.42
C PRO A 131 5.10 -13.48 6.00
N ASN A 132 5.87 -14.23 5.20
CA ASN A 132 7.17 -14.76 5.61
C ASN A 132 8.21 -13.67 5.85
N TRP A 133 8.15 -12.59 5.07
CA TRP A 133 9.08 -11.47 5.21
C TRP A 133 8.99 -10.79 6.58
N LEU A 134 7.86 -10.85 7.28
CA LEU A 134 7.75 -10.35 8.66
C LEU A 134 8.59 -11.15 9.66
N ARG A 135 8.93 -12.40 9.33
CA ARG A 135 9.74 -13.31 10.17
C ARG A 135 11.21 -13.28 9.79
N ASP A 136 11.56 -12.57 8.73
CA ASP A 136 12.92 -12.50 8.20
C ASP A 136 13.75 -11.48 9.01
N PHE A 137 14.95 -11.91 9.43
CA PHE A 137 15.90 -11.08 10.17
C PHE A 137 16.36 -9.85 9.38
N LEU A 138 16.18 -9.85 8.06
CA LEU A 138 16.46 -8.70 7.20
C LEU A 138 15.64 -7.45 7.56
N PHE A 139 14.47 -7.61 8.20
CA PHE A 139 13.62 -6.49 8.65
C PHE A 139 14.00 -5.97 10.05
N SER A 140 15.26 -6.10 10.45
CA SER A 140 15.78 -5.63 11.75
C SER A 140 15.62 -4.13 12.03
N ASN A 141 15.39 -3.30 11.00
CA ASN A 141 15.12 -1.87 11.15
C ASN A 141 13.68 -1.57 11.62
N MET A 142 12.78 -2.54 11.55
CA MET A 142 11.39 -2.36 11.94
C MET A 142 11.25 -2.34 13.46
N VAL A 143 10.97 -1.16 14.00
CA VAL A 143 10.89 -0.90 15.46
C VAL A 143 9.46 -0.67 15.95
N TYR A 144 8.51 -0.46 15.03
CA TYR A 144 7.10 -0.25 15.36
C TYR A 144 6.20 -1.09 14.47
N MET A 145 5.23 -1.76 15.10
CA MET A 145 4.19 -2.49 14.41
C MET A 145 2.85 -2.25 15.10
N LYS A 146 1.81 -1.98 14.31
CA LYS A 146 0.42 -1.87 14.76
C LYS A 146 -0.48 -2.77 13.92
N ILE A 147 -1.23 -3.63 14.59
CA ILE A 147 -2.22 -4.50 13.97
C ILE A 147 -3.58 -4.16 14.60
N SER A 148 -4.63 -3.99 13.79
CA SER A 148 -5.96 -3.66 14.31
C SER A 148 -7.09 -4.12 13.40
N ASN A 149 -8.21 -4.54 13.98
CA ASN A 149 -9.38 -5.03 13.26
C ASN A 149 -9.06 -6.14 12.25
N CYS A 150 -8.15 -7.04 12.62
CA CYS A 150 -7.80 -8.17 11.77
C CYS A 150 -8.45 -9.44 12.34
N GLU A 151 -9.16 -10.19 11.51
CA GLU A 151 -10.07 -11.25 11.98
C GLU A 151 -9.31 -12.53 12.40
N ASN A 152 -8.22 -12.85 11.69
CA ASN A 152 -7.47 -14.11 11.84
C ASN A 152 -6.01 -13.88 12.30
N CYS A 153 -5.75 -12.79 13.03
CA CYS A 153 -4.41 -12.37 13.45
C CYS A 153 -4.01 -12.79 14.86
#